data_AF-A0A346ASE9-F1
#
_entry.id   AF-A0A346ASE9-F1
#
_cell.length_a   1.000
_cell.length_b   1.000
_cell.length_c   1.000
_cell.angle_alpha   90.00
_cell.angle_beta   90.00
_cell.angle_gamma   90.00
#
_symmetry.space_group_name_H-M   'P 1'
#
loop_
_entity.id
_entity.type
_entity.pdbx_description
1 polymer ?
#
loop_
_entity_poly.entity_id
_entity_poly.type
_entity_poly.pdbx_seq_one_letter_code
_entity_poly.pdbx_strand_id
1 'polypeptide(L)' 'VLKWEEVEVGEPKEGEIRVRNKAIGVNFIDVYFRKGVYKAPSMPFIPGMEAVGEVVAVGPGLSGRKVGDIVA' A
#
# COMPACT_ATOMS: atom_id res chain seq x y z
N VAL A 1 -13.76 -12.65 -7.44
CA VAL A 1 -14.15 -11.31 -6.90
C VAL A 1 -13.23 -10.97 -5.74
N LEU A 2 -12.98 -9.69 -5.44
CA LEU A 2 -12.19 -9.29 -4.27
C LEU A 2 -12.97 -9.61 -2.98
N LYS A 3 -12.25 -9.94 -1.91
CA LYS A 3 -12.80 -10.19 -0.58
C LYS A 3 -12.20 -9.20 0.39
N TRP A 4 -13.04 -8.74 1.32
CA TRP A 4 -12.56 -7.99 2.46
C TRP A 4 -12.03 -8.99 3.49
N GLU A 5 -10.77 -8.84 3.88
CA GLU A 5 -10.06 -9.73 4.80
C GLU A 5 -9.17 -8.87 5.71
N GLU A 6 -8.98 -9.33 6.95
CA GLU A 6 -7.97 -8.77 7.82
C GLU A 6 -6.59 -9.28 7.40
N VAL A 7 -5.62 -8.37 7.31
CA VAL A 7 -4.24 -8.69 6.92
C VAL A 7 -3.28 -8.02 7.90
N GLU A 8 -2.30 -8.78 8.36
CA GLU A 8 -1.20 -8.24 9.14
C GLU A 8 -0.16 -7.61 8.21
N VAL A 9 0.06 -6.30 8.35
CA VAL A 9 1.04 -5.55 7.54
C VAL A 9 2.46 -5.68 8.10
N GLY A 10 2.59 -5.93 9.41
CA GLY A 10 3.86 -5.98 10.13
C GLY A 10 4.50 -4.60 10.37
N GLU A 11 5.69 -4.62 10.96
CA GLU A 11 6.55 -3.44 11.14
C GLU A 11 7.43 -3.19 9.91
N PRO A 12 7.72 -1.93 9.56
CA PRO A 12 8.54 -1.60 8.40
C PRO A 12 9.98 -2.11 8.57
N LYS A 13 10.56 -2.66 7.50
CA LYS A 13 11.96 -3.08 7.45
C LYS A 13 12.88 -1.89 7.22
N GLU A 14 14.18 -2.17 7.13
CA GLU A 14 15.19 -1.15 6.80
C GLU A 14 14.83 -0.42 5.49
N GLY A 15 14.81 0.91 5.54
CA GLY A 15 14.46 1.76 4.39
C GLY A 15 12.96 1.87 4.09
N GLU A 16 12.08 1.28 4.89
CA GLU A 16 10.63 1.30 4.67
C GLU A 16 9.91 2.28 5.62
N ILE A 17 8.70 2.69 5.23
CA ILE A 17 7.72 3.35 6.10
C ILE A 17 6.44 2.55 6.13
N ARG A 18 5.73 2.62 7.26
CA ARG A 18 4.35 2.16 7.36
C ARG A 18 3.41 3.34 7.27
N VAL A 19 2.45 3.27 6.37
CA VAL A 19 1.48 4.36 6.12
C VAL A 19 0.09 3.91 6.50
N ARG A 20 -0.64 4.76 7.22
CA ARG A 20 -2.09 4.64 7.40
C ARG A 20 -2.77 5.44 6.31
N ASN A 21 -3.32 4.74 5.30
CA ASN A 21 -4.08 5.38 4.23
C ASN A 21 -5.31 6.09 4.79
N LYS A 22 -5.48 7.37 4.44
CA LYS A 22 -6.67 8.17 4.76
C LYS A 22 -7.69 8.13 3.63
N ALA A 23 -7.21 8.10 2.39
CA ALA A 23 -8.02 7.89 1.20
C ALA A 23 -7.22 7.08 0.18
N ILE A 24 -7.93 6.32 -0.65
CA ILE A 24 -7.37 5.59 -1.79
C ILE A 24 -8.16 5.93 -3.05
N GLY A 25 -7.45 6.05 -4.16
CA GLY A 25 -8.04 6.16 -5.49
C GLY A 25 -8.35 4.77 -6.05
N VAL A 26 -9.33 4.69 -6.92
CA VAL A 26 -9.63 3.48 -7.69
C VAL A 26 -9.70 3.88 -9.16
N ASN A 27 -8.93 3.18 -9.98
CA ASN A 27 -8.82 3.43 -11.40
C ASN A 27 -9.15 2.16 -12.20
N PHE A 28 -9.26 2.27 -13.53
CA PHE A 28 -9.48 1.13 -14.42
C PHE A 28 -8.34 0.10 -14.34
N ILE A 29 -7.11 0.52 -14.02
CA ILE A 29 -5.98 -0.40 -13.88
C ILE A 29 -6.23 -1.48 -12.81
N ASP A 30 -6.88 -1.14 -11.70
CA ASP A 30 -7.24 -2.09 -10.63
C ASP A 30 -8.21 -3.16 -11.16
N VAL A 31 -9.13 -2.76 -12.04
CA VAL A 31 -10.06 -3.67 -12.72
C VAL A 31 -9.33 -4.57 -13.71
N TYR A 32 -8.34 -4.03 -14.44
CA TYR A 32 -7.56 -4.81 -15.42
C TYR A 32 -6.72 -5.90 -14.74
N PHE A 33 -6.09 -5.60 -13.60
CA PHE A 33 -5.44 -6.63 -12.78
C PHE A 33 -6.45 -7.64 -12.24
N ARG A 34 -7.56 -7.17 -11.65
CA ARG A 34 -8.60 -8.07 -11.10
C ARG A 34 -9.22 -9.00 -12.16
N LYS A 35 -9.34 -8.55 -13.41
CA LYS A 35 -9.85 -9.34 -14.55
C LYS A 35 -8.77 -10.23 -15.18
N GLY A 36 -7.50 -10.07 -14.81
CA GLY A 36 -6.38 -10.80 -15.43
C GLY A 36 -5.99 -10.29 -16.82
N VAL A 37 -6.47 -9.12 -17.24
CA VAL A 37 -5.99 -8.45 -18.47
C VAL A 37 -4.53 -8.04 -18.30
N TYR A 38 -4.20 -7.54 -17.11
CA TYR A 38 -2.81 -7.42 -16.66
C TYR A 38 -2.49 -8.51 -15.66
N LYS A 39 -1.29 -9.07 -15.80
CA LYS A 39 -0.81 -10.16 -14.95
C LYS A 39 -0.30 -9.59 -13.64
N ALA A 40 -0.93 -9.97 -12.53
CA ALA A 40 -0.38 -9.70 -11.21
C ALA A 40 0.97 -10.42 -11.04
N PRO A 41 1.96 -9.82 -10.36
CA PRO A 41 3.28 -10.42 -10.16
C PRO A 41 3.20 -11.71 -9.32
N SER A 42 2.27 -11.78 -8.38
CA SER A 42 1.99 -12.94 -7.53
C SER A 42 0.54 -12.96 -7.07
N MET A 43 0.09 -14.11 -6.55
CA MET A 43 -1.23 -14.27 -5.90
C MET A 43 -1.02 -14.81 -4.47
N PRO A 44 -1.81 -14.37 -3.47
CA PRO A 44 -2.89 -13.38 -3.55
C PRO A 44 -2.38 -11.96 -3.87
N PHE A 45 -3.19 -11.17 -4.58
CA PHE A 45 -2.85 -9.83 -5.04
C PHE A 45 -3.78 -8.77 -4.42
N ILE A 46 -3.18 -7.71 -3.86
CA ILE A 46 -3.90 -6.54 -3.32
C ILE A 46 -3.73 -5.39 -4.33
N PRO A 47 -4.76 -5.03 -5.11
CA PRO A 47 -4.71 -3.91 -6.05
C PRO A 47 -4.76 -2.56 -5.32
N GLY A 48 -4.32 -1.51 -6.00
CA GLY A 48 -4.30 -0.13 -5.52
C GLY A 48 -2.96 0.55 -5.82
N MET A 49 -3.00 1.68 -6.52
CA MET A 49 -1.82 2.46 -6.90
C MET A 49 -1.88 3.93 -6.47
N GLU A 50 -3.03 4.37 -5.96
CA GLU A 50 -3.30 5.76 -5.60
C GLU A 50 -3.75 5.82 -4.14
N ALA A 51 -3.01 6.58 -3.32
CA ALA A 51 -3.34 6.77 -1.92
C ALA A 51 -2.82 8.12 -1.41
N VAL A 52 -3.42 8.60 -0.32
CA VAL A 52 -2.81 9.59 0.55
C VAL A 52 -2.98 9.12 1.99
N GLY A 53 -1.93 9.28 2.78
CA GLY A 53 -1.91 8.76 4.14
C GLY A 53 -0.91 9.46 5.03
N GLU A 54 -0.81 8.93 6.24
CA GLU A 54 0.10 9.42 7.26
C GLU A 54 1.10 8.33 7.64
N VAL A 55 2.37 8.70 7.77
CA VAL A 55 3.42 7.79 8.24
C VAL A 55 3.17 7.47 9.72
N VAL A 56 2.98 6.19 10.04
CA VAL A 56 2.74 5.71 11.41
C VAL A 56 3.93 4.98 12.04
N ALA A 57 4.86 4.51 11.22
CA ALA A 57 6.13 3.95 11.67
C ALA A 57 7.20 4.14 10.60
N VAL A 58 8.46 4.23 11.03
CA VAL A 58 9.63 4.36 10.15
C VAL A 58 10.60 3.25 10.50
N GLY A 59 11.03 2.49 9.50
CA GLY A 59 12.01 1.43 9.68
C GLY A 59 13.43 1.96 9.86
N PRO A 60 14.38 1.10 10.27
CA PRO A 60 15.77 1.49 10.46
C PRO A 60 16.40 2.08 9.18
N GLY A 61 17.43 2.92 9.34
CA GLY A 61 18.24 3.40 8.22
C GLY A 61 17.56 4.41 7.29
N LEU A 62 16.26 4.65 7.42
CA LEU A 62 15.57 5.64 6.59
C LEU A 62 15.84 7.07 7.09
N SER A 63 16.26 7.93 6.18
CA SER A 63 16.33 9.38 6.39
C SER A 63 15.32 10.11 5.49
N GLY A 64 14.83 11.28 5.92
CA GLY A 64 13.94 12.12 5.12
C GLY A 64 12.44 11.82 5.23
N ARG A 65 12.03 10.97 6.18
CA ARG A 65 10.63 10.80 6.62
C ARG A 65 10.56 10.63 8.13
N LYS A 66 9.45 11.03 8.73
CA LYS A 66 9.15 10.83 10.16
C LYS A 66 7.68 10.48 10.36
N VAL A 67 7.37 9.89 11.52
CA VAL A 67 5.98 9.67 11.95
C VAL A 67 5.22 10.99 11.95
N GLY A 68 4.00 10.98 11.40
CA GLY A 68 3.14 12.15 11.23
C GLY A 68 3.30 12.86 9.87
N ASP A 69 4.30 12.51 9.06
CA ASP A 69 4.39 13.06 7.69
C ASP A 69 3.20 12.61 6.85
N ILE A 70 2.67 13.53 6.03
CA ILE A 70 1.65 13.24 5.03
C ILE A 70 2.32 12.87 3.71
N VAL A 71 1.94 11.73 3.14
CA VAL A 71 2.55 11.17 1.93
C VAL A 71 1.49 10.70 0.94
N ALA A 72 1.83 10.75 -0.34
CA ALA A 72 1.11 10.22 -1.49
C ALA A 72 2.12 9.62 -2.47
#